data_AF-A0A958A1P3-F1
#
_entry.id   AF-A0A958A1P3-F1
#
_cell.length_a   1.000
_cell.length_b   1.000
_cell.length_c   1.000
_cell.angle_alpha   90.00
_cell.angle_beta   90.00
_cell.angle_gamma   90.00
#
_symmetry.space_group_name_H-M   'P 1'
#
loop_
_entity.id
_entity.type
_entity.pdbx_description
1 polymer ?
#
loop_
_entity_poly.entity_id
_entity_poly.type
_entity_poly.pdbx_seq_one_letter_code
_entity_poly.pdbx_strand_id
1 'polypeptide(L)'
;MPKELEIPKLLKRRERAMNFVIYPIIAQPCAWNFFPWLSKLQVRPNGGKPIWVRGKDIDVDMELTKIANEVTDIIKSRWLSNR
;
A
#
# COMPACT_ATOMS: atom_id res chain seq x y z
N MET A 1 -18.58 -7.96 3.73
CA MET A 1 -18.57 -7.32 2.39
C MET A 1 -17.62 -8.09 1.50
N PRO A 2 -17.98 -8.39 0.23
CA PRO A 2 -17.05 -9.05 -0.69
C PRO A 2 -15.88 -8.11 -1.02
N LYS A 3 -14.64 -8.63 -0.93
CA LYS A 3 -13.41 -7.86 -1.19
C LYS A 3 -13.36 -7.30 -2.62
N GLU A 4 -14.05 -7.94 -3.56
CA GLU A 4 -14.15 -7.48 -4.96
C GLU A 4 -14.89 -6.14 -5.07
N LEU A 5 -15.72 -5.76 -4.09
CA LEU A 5 -16.46 -4.49 -4.11
C LEU A 5 -15.69 -3.31 -3.48
N GLU A 6 -14.76 -3.57 -2.56
CA GLU A 6 -14.10 -2.51 -1.80
C GLU A 6 -13.00 -1.82 -2.61
N ILE A 7 -12.14 -2.60 -3.27
CA ILE A 7 -10.99 -2.03 -3.99
C ILE A 7 -11.41 -1.15 -5.19
N PRO A 8 -12.35 -1.57 -6.06
CA PRO A 8 -12.78 -0.72 -7.17
C PRO A 8 -13.38 0.62 -6.72
N LYS A 9 -14.07 0.65 -5.57
CA LYS A 9 -14.59 1.90 -4.99
C LYS A 9 -13.47 2.82 -4.53
N LEU A 10 -12.44 2.28 -3.89
CA LEU A 10 -11.25 3.05 -3.47
C LEU A 10 -10.51 3.62 -4.68
N LEU A 11 -10.35 2.83 -5.75
CA LEU A 11 -9.73 3.28 -7.00
C LEU A 11 -10.53 4.42 -7.66
N LYS A 12 -11.86 4.28 -7.77
CA LYS A 12 -12.73 5.36 -8.26
C LYS A 12 -12.64 6.62 -7.39
N ARG A 13 -12.49 6.48 -6.07
CA ARG A 13 -12.31 7.62 -5.16
C ARG A 13 -10.98 8.31 -5.40
N ARG A 14 -9.90 7.55 -5.62
CA ARG A 14 -8.56 8.08 -5.94
C ARG A 14 -8.56 8.91 -7.21
N GLU A 15 -9.30 8.50 -8.24
CA GLU A 15 -9.42 9.28 -9.49
C GLU A 15 -10.10 10.65 -9.29
N ARG A 16 -11.01 10.75 -8.31
CA ARG A 16 -11.85 11.94 -8.10
C ARG A 16 -11.31 12.88 -7.03
N ALA A 17 -10.57 12.35 -6.05
CA ALA A 17 -10.15 13.11 -4.88
C ALA A 17 -8.70 13.57 -5.00
N MET A 18 -8.50 14.88 -5.02
CA MET A 18 -7.18 15.52 -5.11
C MET A 18 -6.25 15.14 -3.94
N ASN A 19 -6.83 14.85 -2.76
CA ASN A 19 -6.10 14.58 -1.52
C ASN A 19 -6.27 13.14 -1.02
N PHE A 20 -6.57 12.18 -1.89
CA PHE A 20 -6.72 10.78 -1.51
C PHE A 20 -5.56 9.92 -2.05
N VAL A 21 -4.87 9.24 -1.14
CA VAL A 21 -3.70 8.43 -1.46
C VAL A 21 -3.99 6.97 -1.15
N ILE A 22 -3.70 6.09 -2.10
CA ILE A 22 -3.71 4.65 -1.88
C ILE A 22 -2.26 4.21 -1.72
N TYR A 23 -1.95 3.60 -0.58
CA TYR A 23 -0.64 3.07 -0.24
C TYR A 23 -0.78 1.55 -0.01
N PRO A 24 -0.61 0.72 -1.05
CA PRO A 24 -0.89 -0.71 -0.96
C PRO A 24 0.28 -1.48 -0.36
N ILE A 25 -0.03 -2.35 0.59
CA ILE A 25 0.94 -3.16 1.33
C ILE A 25 0.66 -4.64 1.11
N ILE A 26 1.68 -5.41 0.75
CA ILE A 26 1.60 -6.87 0.69
C ILE A 26 1.85 -7.41 2.10
N ALA A 27 0.75 -7.71 2.79
CA ALA A 27 0.81 -8.30 4.11
C ALA A 27 1.44 -9.71 4.06
N GLN A 28 0.84 -10.60 3.29
CA GLN A 28 1.20 -12.02 3.23
C GLN A 28 1.46 -12.45 1.77
N PRO A 29 2.16 -13.57 1.54
CA PRO A 29 2.32 -14.12 0.20
C PRO A 29 0.96 -14.30 -0.48
N CYS A 30 0.76 -13.67 -1.65
CA CYS A 30 -0.48 -13.75 -2.41
C CYS A 30 -0.23 -13.46 -3.90
N ALA A 31 -1.18 -13.86 -4.75
CA ALA A 31 -1.11 -13.67 -6.20
C ALA A 31 -1.54 -12.25 -6.63
N TRP A 32 -1.07 -11.21 -5.93
CA TRP A 32 -1.48 -9.82 -6.19
C TRP A 32 -1.12 -9.35 -7.61
N ASN A 33 -0.02 -9.87 -8.16
CA ASN A 33 0.47 -9.57 -9.50
C ASN A 33 -0.35 -10.23 -10.61
N PHE A 34 -1.18 -11.23 -10.31
CA PHE A 34 -2.04 -11.89 -11.30
C PHE A 34 -3.11 -10.94 -11.84
N PHE A 35 -3.57 -9.98 -11.03
CA PHE A 35 -4.64 -9.06 -11.42
C PHE A 35 -4.06 -7.81 -12.09
N PRO A 36 -4.40 -7.51 -13.37
CA PRO A 36 -3.80 -6.38 -14.09
C PRO A 36 -3.99 -5.03 -13.42
N TRP A 37 -5.13 -4.81 -12.76
CA TRP A 37 -5.41 -3.55 -12.08
C TRP A 37 -4.60 -3.40 -10.78
N LEU A 38 -4.26 -4.51 -10.10
CA LEU A 38 -3.50 -4.52 -8.86
C LEU A 38 -1.99 -4.48 -9.11
N SER A 39 -1.53 -5.19 -10.15
CA SER A 39 -0.12 -5.22 -10.58
C SER A 39 0.42 -3.85 -11.00
N LYS A 40 -0.45 -2.94 -11.44
CA LYS A 40 -0.12 -1.55 -11.79
C LYS A 40 0.08 -0.65 -10.58
N LEU A 41 -0.29 -1.09 -9.38
CA LEU A 41 -0.09 -0.30 -8.17
C LEU A 41 1.35 -0.43 -7.68
N GLN A 42 1.91 0.68 -7.19
CA GLN A 42 3.19 0.68 -6.51
C GLN A 42 3.03 0.10 -5.10
N VAL A 43 3.21 -1.20 -4.97
CA VAL A 43 3.08 -1.92 -3.70
C VAL A 43 4.31 -1.79 -2.81
N ARG A 44 4.11 -2.06 -1.52
CA ARG A 44 5.12 -2.03 -0.47
C ARG A 44 5.15 -3.33 0.33
N PRO A 45 6.31 -3.76 0.84
CA PRO A 45 7.67 -3.34 0.52
C PRO A 45 8.03 -3.38 -0.98
N ASN A 46 9.08 -2.66 -1.38
CA ASN A 46 9.54 -2.61 -2.77
C ASN A 46 9.82 -4.01 -3.33
N GLY A 47 9.44 -4.24 -4.58
CA GLY A 47 9.49 -5.55 -5.23
C GLY A 47 8.35 -6.50 -4.83
N GLY A 48 7.35 -6.01 -4.08
CA GLY A 48 6.16 -6.79 -3.73
C GLY A 48 6.43 -7.94 -2.76
N LYS A 49 7.49 -7.82 -1.96
CA LYS A 49 7.81 -8.77 -0.90
C LYS A 49 6.74 -8.67 0.20
N PRO A 50 6.21 -9.80 0.70
CA PRO A 50 5.28 -9.76 1.82
C PRO A 50 5.98 -9.41 3.14
N ILE A 51 5.29 -8.69 4.02
CA ILE A 51 5.77 -8.35 5.37
C ILE A 51 5.89 -9.61 6.23
N TRP A 52 4.82 -10.40 6.26
CA TRP A 52 4.75 -11.62 7.06
C TRP A 52 5.18 -12.81 6.21
N VAL A 53 6.45 -13.21 6.35
CA VAL A 53 6.99 -14.45 5.77
C VAL A 53 7.20 -15.45 6.90
N ARG A 54 6.55 -16.62 6.82
CA ARG A 54 6.80 -17.71 7.77
C ARG A 54 8.19 -18.29 7.53
N GLY A 55 8.93 -18.56 8.61
CA GLY A 55 10.21 -19.27 8.55
C GLY A 55 11.38 -18.46 8.00
N LYS A 56 11.29 -17.13 7.98
CA LYS A 56 12.44 -16.24 7.73
C LYS A 56 12.62 -15.27 8.90
N ASP A 57 13.87 -14.97 9.20
CA ASP A 57 14.27 -13.87 10.10
C ASP A 57 14.10 -12.53 9.37
N ILE A 58 12.85 -12.17 9.06
CA ILE A 58 12.50 -10.81 8.68
C ILE A 58 11.99 -10.13 9.94
N ASP A 59 12.65 -9.03 10.30
CA ASP A 59 12.16 -8.15 11.35
C ASP A 59 10.93 -7.39 10.83
N VAL A 60 9.77 -7.97 11.13
CA VAL A 60 8.45 -7.44 10.78
C VAL A 60 8.28 -6.02 11.32
N ASP A 61 8.75 -5.75 12.52
CA ASP A 61 8.58 -4.46 13.19
C ASP A 61 9.44 -3.39 12.52
N MET A 62 10.66 -3.72 12.09
CA MET A 62 11.47 -2.82 11.28
C MET A 62 10.82 -2.48 9.94
N GLU A 63 10.23 -3.45 9.24
CA GLU A 63 9.55 -3.19 7.96
C GLU A 63 8.28 -2.35 8.14
N LEU A 64 7.48 -2.64 9.17
CA LEU A 64 6.32 -1.82 9.53
C LEU A 64 6.73 -0.40 9.93
N THR A 65 7.85 -0.25 10.63
CA THR A 65 8.41 1.07 11.00
C THR A 65 8.80 1.88 9.76
N LYS A 66 9.48 1.25 8.78
CA LYS A 66 9.80 1.92 7.51
C LYS A 66 8.54 2.37 6.77
N ILE A 67 7.53 1.52 6.70
CA ILE A 67 6.23 1.84 6.09
C ILE A 67 5.56 3.02 6.80
N ALA A 68 5.55 3.05 8.14
CA ALA A 68 4.98 4.14 8.91
C ALA A 68 5.71 5.47 8.65
N ASN A 69 7.04 5.43 8.51
CA ASN A 69 7.84 6.60 8.14
C ASN A 69 7.50 7.10 6.73
N GLU A 70 7.41 6.21 5.73
CA GLU A 70 7.01 6.57 4.37
C GLU A 70 5.61 7.22 4.32
N VAL A 71 4.65 6.68 5.08
CA VAL A 71 3.31 7.28 5.19
C VAL A 71 3.37 8.67 5.82
N THR A 72 4.19 8.83 6.87
CA THR A 72 4.39 10.13 7.53
C THR A 72 4.98 11.17 6.57
N ASP A 73 5.94 10.78 5.74
CA ASP A 73 6.56 11.67 4.76
C ASP A 73 5.56 12.09 3.66
N ILE A 74 4.71 11.16 3.20
CA ILE A 74 3.62 11.47 2.26
C ILE A 74 2.65 12.48 2.88
N ILE A 75 2.26 12.28 4.14
CA ILE A 75 1.37 13.19 4.86
C ILE A 75 2.03 14.56 4.98
N LYS A 76 3.27 14.65 5.48
CA LYS A 76 3.99 15.92 5.64
C LYS A 76 4.11 16.68 4.32
N SER A 77 4.53 16.00 3.24
CA SER A 77 4.67 16.59 1.92
C SER A 77 3.35 17.19 1.44
N ARG A 78 2.24 16.44 1.52
CA ARG A 78 0.93 16.94 1.07
C ARG A 78 0.33 18.01 1.96
N TRP A 79 0.53 17.94 3.28
CA TRP A 79 0.04 18.94 4.21
C TRP A 79 0.79 20.27 4.08
N LEU A 80 2.08 20.25 3.74
CA LEU A 80 2.86 21.45 3.46
C LEU A 80 2.51 22.06 2.09
N SER A 81 2.14 21.24 1.10
CA SER A 81 1.76 21.72 -0.24
C SER A 81 0.33 22.28 -0.35
N ASN A 82 -0.54 22.05 0.65
CA ASN A 82 -1.92 22.56 0.70
C ASN A 82 -2.08 23.77 1.65
N ARG A 83 -0.97 24.39 2.06
CA ARG A 83 -0.96 25.55 2.96
C ARG A 83 -0.47 26.80 2.25
#